data_AF-A0A2S7N0E3-F1
#
_entry.id   AF-A0A2S7N0E3-F1
#
_cell.length_a   1.000
_cell.length_b   1.000
_cell.length_c   1.000
_cell.angle_alpha   90.00
_cell.angle_beta   90.00
_cell.angle_gamma   90.00
#
_symmetry.space_group_name_H-M   'P 1'
#
loop_
_entity.id
_entity.type
_entity.pdbx_description
1 polymer ?
#
loop_
_entity_poly.entity_id
_entity_poly.type
_entity_poly.pdbx_seq_one_letter_code
_entity_poly.pdbx_strand_id
1 'polypeptide(L)'
;MLYYKTISFHPIQFFLNYFRVHMIKYKKYKGMVKEMKKIESVSSILPINDTITLKQLMCISDYAKSYSGSIKIVRGRQEINMTNIPALTAFFLTIRKGSNVSIHVNGPNVQSAINQIREVCISGNTDYVTFSNSKESLI
;
A
#
# COMPACT_ATOMS: atom_id res chain seq x y z
N MET A 1 -15.57 4.25 -74.24
CA MET A 1 -16.35 3.28 -73.45
C MET A 1 -15.71 3.21 -72.06
N LEU A 2 -16.24 3.99 -71.10
CA LEU A 2 -15.67 4.16 -69.76
C LEU A 2 -16.40 3.24 -68.77
N TYR A 3 -15.69 2.24 -68.23
CA TYR A 3 -16.19 1.37 -67.16
C TYR A 3 -16.11 2.09 -65.82
N TYR A 4 -17.25 2.54 -65.29
CA TYR A 4 -17.34 2.95 -63.89
C TYR A 4 -17.60 1.71 -63.03
N LYS A 5 -16.58 1.29 -62.28
CA LYS A 5 -16.68 0.26 -61.25
C LYS A 5 -17.32 0.91 -60.01
N THR A 6 -18.62 0.69 -59.83
CA THR A 6 -19.36 1.12 -58.63
C THR A 6 -18.80 0.40 -57.40
N ILE A 7 -18.09 1.13 -56.55
CA ILE A 7 -17.72 0.70 -55.21
C ILE A 7 -18.97 0.85 -54.35
N SER A 8 -19.67 -0.27 -54.12
CA SER A 8 -20.82 -0.30 -53.22
C SER A 8 -20.32 -0.19 -51.78
N PHE A 9 -20.41 1.01 -51.21
CA PHE A 9 -20.07 1.26 -49.82
C PHE A 9 -21.21 0.68 -48.97
N HIS A 10 -20.97 -0.46 -48.32
CA HIS A 10 -21.95 -1.09 -47.42
C HIS A 10 -21.76 -0.53 -46.00
N PRO A 11 -22.54 0.50 -45.57
CA PRO A 11 -22.32 1.20 -44.30
C PRO A 11 -22.46 0.28 -43.09
N ILE A 12 -23.24 -0.80 -43.22
CA ILE A 12 -23.48 -1.80 -42.17
C ILE A 12 -22.20 -2.58 -41.82
N GLN A 13 -21.35 -2.89 -42.82
CA GLN A 13 -20.14 -3.66 -42.61
C GLN A 13 -19.06 -2.83 -41.87
N PHE A 14 -19.01 -1.53 -42.15
CA PHE A 14 -18.15 -0.58 -41.44
C PHE A 14 -18.59 -0.45 -39.97
N PHE A 15 -19.90 -0.34 -39.73
CA PHE A 15 -20.46 -0.26 -38.37
C PHE A 15 -20.18 -1.53 -37.54
N LEU A 16 -20.35 -2.72 -38.13
CA LEU A 16 -20.06 -4.00 -37.46
C LEU A 16 -18.57 -4.16 -37.11
N ASN A 17 -17.67 -3.74 -38.00
CA ASN A 17 -16.23 -3.76 -37.72
C ASN A 17 -15.83 -2.74 -36.64
N TYR A 18 -16.43 -1.55 -36.65
CA TYR A 18 -16.21 -0.53 -35.62
C TYR A 18 -16.63 -1.05 -34.23
N PHE A 19 -17.81 -1.66 -34.12
CA PHE A 19 -18.27 -2.28 -32.87
C PHE A 19 -17.38 -3.44 -32.42
N ARG A 20 -16.93 -4.29 -33.36
CA ARG A 20 -16.06 -5.43 -33.05
C ARG A 20 -14.70 -4.97 -32.50
N VAL A 21 -14.08 -3.95 -33.08
CA VAL A 21 -12.80 -3.39 -32.59
C VAL A 21 -12.98 -2.71 -31.24
N HIS A 22 -14.07 -1.96 -31.03
CA HIS A 22 -14.35 -1.35 -29.73
C HIS A 22 -14.64 -2.39 -28.64
N MET A 23 -15.39 -3.46 -28.93
CA MET A 23 -15.67 -4.55 -27.99
C MET A 23 -14.41 -5.34 -27.58
N ILE A 24 -13.45 -5.52 -28.49
CA ILE A 24 -12.16 -6.15 -28.17
C ILE A 24 -11.35 -5.27 -27.21
N LYS A 25 -11.36 -3.94 -27.40
CA LYS A 25 -10.75 -3.01 -26.44
C LYS A 25 -11.40 -3.14 -25.05
N TYR A 26 -12.73 -3.15 -24.96
CA TYR A 26 -13.44 -3.33 -23.69
C TYR A 26 -13.10 -4.65 -22.97
N LYS A 27 -12.96 -5.77 -23.72
CA LYS A 27 -12.50 -7.04 -23.13
C LYS A 27 -11.05 -6.96 -22.61
N LYS A 28 -10.16 -6.24 -23.30
CA LYS A 28 -8.77 -6.03 -22.87
C LYS A 28 -8.69 -5.17 -21.59
N TYR A 29 -9.55 -4.16 -21.43
CA TYR A 29 -9.64 -3.36 -20.20
C TYR A 29 -10.25 -4.15 -19.03
N LYS A 30 -11.13 -5.12 -19.29
CA LYS A 30 -11.69 -6.01 -18.25
C LYS A 30 -10.69 -7.08 -17.78
N GLY A 31 -9.65 -7.38 -18.56
CA GLY A 31 -8.50 -8.21 -18.16
C GLY A 31 -7.42 -7.45 -17.36
N MET A 32 -7.53 -6.12 -17.29
CA MET A 32 -6.69 -5.25 -16.45
C MET A 32 -7.49 -4.74 -15.24
N VAL A 33 -8.41 -5.55 -14.71
CA VAL A 33 -8.82 -5.41 -13.31
C VAL A 33 -7.59 -5.76 -12.49
N LYS A 34 -6.75 -4.74 -12.34
CA LYS A 34 -5.77 -4.52 -11.28
C LYS A 34 -6.25 -5.32 -10.08
N GLU A 35 -5.49 -6.32 -9.67
CA GLU A 35 -5.74 -7.03 -8.40
C GLU A 35 -6.05 -5.94 -7.37
N MET A 36 -7.32 -5.83 -7.00
CA MET A 36 -7.73 -4.93 -5.94
C MET A 36 -7.09 -5.55 -4.71
N LYS A 37 -5.91 -5.05 -4.33
CA LYS A 37 -5.24 -5.49 -3.11
C LYS A 37 -6.28 -5.33 -2.00
N LYS A 38 -6.77 -6.47 -1.51
CA LYS A 38 -7.84 -6.55 -0.54
C LYS A 38 -7.46 -5.63 0.61
N ILE A 39 -8.29 -4.61 0.85
CA ILE A 39 -8.09 -3.70 1.97
C ILE A 39 -8.52 -4.50 3.20
N GLU A 40 -7.55 -4.80 4.04
CA GLU A 40 -7.75 -5.54 5.27
C GLU A 40 -7.45 -4.61 6.44
N SER A 41 -8.09 -4.86 7.57
CA SER A 41 -7.81 -4.16 8.82
C SER A 41 -7.51 -5.20 9.88
N VAL A 42 -6.29 -5.21 10.39
CA VAL A 42 -5.83 -6.19 11.37
C VAL A 42 -5.21 -5.48 12.56
N SER A 43 -5.54 -5.96 13.75
CA SER A 43 -4.89 -5.57 15.01
C SER A 43 -3.96 -6.68 15.47
N SER A 44 -2.74 -6.34 15.90
CA SER A 44 -1.82 -7.30 16.49
C SER A 44 -1.17 -6.73 17.74
N ILE A 45 -1.01 -7.59 18.75
CA ILE A 45 -0.34 -7.23 20.00
C ILE A 45 1.17 -7.26 19.76
N LEU A 46 1.85 -6.18 20.11
CA LEU A 46 3.30 -6.06 20.12
C LEU A 46 3.79 -5.95 21.57
N PRO A 47 4.55 -6.93 22.07
CA PRO A 47 5.22 -6.82 23.36
C PRO A 47 6.43 -5.90 23.24
N ILE A 48 6.51 -4.89 24.11
CA ILE A 48 7.66 -3.97 24.21
C ILE A 48 8.57 -4.48 25.32
N ASN A 49 9.51 -5.35 24.96
CA ASN A 49 10.45 -5.96 25.91
C ASN A 49 11.60 -5.01 26.24
N ASP A 50 12.06 -4.24 25.25
CA ASP A 50 13.19 -3.33 25.37
C ASP A 50 12.85 -1.89 25.00
N THR A 51 13.74 -0.98 25.38
CA THR A 51 13.63 0.44 25.03
C THR A 51 13.81 0.59 23.53
N ILE A 52 12.80 1.14 22.85
CA ILE A 52 12.92 1.46 21.42
C ILE A 52 13.81 2.70 21.26
N THR A 53 14.84 2.57 20.43
CA THR A 53 15.76 3.65 20.09
C THR A 53 15.13 4.63 19.10
N LEU A 54 15.64 5.88 19.07
CA LEU A 54 15.19 6.88 18.10
C LEU A 54 15.35 6.41 16.65
N LYS A 55 16.41 5.66 16.33
CA LYS A 55 16.64 5.10 14.99
C LYS A 55 15.50 4.17 14.56
N GLN A 56 15.08 3.26 15.45
CA GLN A 56 13.94 2.38 15.20
C GLN A 56 12.63 3.17 15.01
N LEU A 57 12.40 4.23 15.81
CA LEU A 57 11.21 5.08 15.65
C LEU A 57 11.17 5.78 14.31
N MET A 58 12.32 6.29 13.84
CA MET A 58 12.43 6.89 12.51
C MET A 58 12.14 5.87 11.42
N CYS A 59 12.73 4.67 11.49
CA CYS A 59 12.47 3.58 10.56
C CYS A 59 10.98 3.19 10.50
N ILE A 60 10.32 3.08 11.65
CA ILE A 60 8.89 2.76 11.75
C ILE A 60 8.04 3.88 11.12
N SER A 61 8.38 5.14 11.40
CA SER A 61 7.66 6.28 10.82
C SER A 61 7.80 6.33 9.31
N ASP A 62 9.02 6.13 8.79
CA ASP A 62 9.26 6.19 7.35
C ASP A 62 8.61 5.01 6.63
N TYR A 63 8.57 3.84 7.28
CA TYR A 63 7.73 2.72 6.82
C TYR A 63 6.26 3.13 6.72
N ALA A 64 5.70 3.66 7.80
CA ALA A 64 4.31 4.05 7.86
C ALA A 64 3.93 5.11 6.81
N LYS A 65 4.86 6.02 6.45
CA LYS A 65 4.67 7.01 5.38
C LYS A 65 4.67 6.40 3.98
N SER A 66 5.50 5.36 3.76
CA SER A 66 5.59 4.68 2.46
C SER A 66 4.47 3.66 2.23
N TYR A 67 3.83 3.20 3.30
CA TYR A 67 2.72 2.27 3.25
C TYR A 67 1.45 2.92 2.66
N SER A 68 0.79 2.23 1.73
CA SER A 68 -0.42 2.72 1.04
C SER A 68 -1.70 2.61 1.88
N GLY A 69 -1.59 2.76 3.19
CA GLY A 69 -2.67 2.62 4.16
C GLY A 69 -2.37 3.39 5.45
N SER A 70 -3.07 3.07 6.53
CA SER A 70 -2.84 3.71 7.84
C SER A 70 -2.29 2.71 8.85
N ILE A 71 -1.26 3.12 9.57
CA ILE A 71 -0.64 2.34 10.64
C ILE A 71 -0.72 3.14 11.93
N LYS A 72 -1.33 2.56 12.95
CA LYS A 72 -1.60 3.21 14.23
C LYS A 72 -1.16 2.31 15.39
N ILE A 73 -0.72 2.93 16.47
CA ILE A 73 -0.52 2.27 17.76
C ILE A 73 -1.63 2.68 18.69
N VAL A 74 -2.20 1.70 19.39
CA VAL A 74 -3.28 1.87 20.34
C VAL A 74 -2.87 1.29 21.69
N ARG A 75 -3.06 2.09 22.74
CA ARG A 75 -2.89 1.67 24.14
C ARG A 75 -3.99 2.32 24.98
N GLY A 76 -4.95 1.52 25.45
CA GLY A 76 -6.11 2.02 26.18
C GLY A 76 -6.90 3.02 25.32
N ARG A 77 -6.97 4.27 25.75
CA ARG A 77 -7.65 5.37 25.02
C ARG A 77 -6.72 6.16 24.10
N GLN A 78 -5.41 5.90 24.14
CA GLN A 78 -4.45 6.61 23.30
C GLN A 78 -4.32 5.91 21.96
N GLU A 79 -4.50 6.67 20.89
CA GLU A 79 -4.27 6.23 19.51
C GLU A 79 -3.29 7.19 18.86
N ILE A 80 -2.22 6.62 18.28
CA ILE A 80 -1.10 7.39 17.74
C ILE A 80 -0.82 6.89 16.34
N ASN A 81 -0.85 7.81 15.38
CA ASN A 81 -0.46 7.51 14.01
C ASN A 81 1.06 7.34 13.96
N MET A 82 1.54 6.22 13.41
CA MET A 82 2.97 5.92 13.32
C MET A 82 3.74 6.90 12.42
N THR A 83 3.06 7.65 11.55
CA THR A 83 3.68 8.72 10.73
C THR A 83 4.08 9.96 11.55
N ASN A 84 3.53 10.13 12.76
CA ASN A 84 3.80 11.27 13.64
C ASN A 84 4.93 10.93 14.62
N ILE A 85 6.17 11.21 14.22
CA ILE A 85 7.37 10.95 15.03
C ILE A 85 7.26 11.59 16.43
N PRO A 86 6.92 12.89 16.59
CA PRO A 86 6.81 13.49 17.93
C PRO A 86 5.87 12.72 18.87
N ALA A 87 4.67 12.37 18.39
CA ALA A 87 3.70 11.63 19.20
C ALA A 87 4.17 10.20 19.49
N LEU A 88 4.80 9.54 18.50
CA LEU A 88 5.37 8.21 18.64
C LEU A 88 6.51 8.18 19.67
N THR A 89 7.42 9.15 19.61
CA THR A 89 8.53 9.31 20.56
C THR A 89 8.01 9.57 21.96
N ALA A 90 7.08 10.52 22.13
CA ALA A 90 6.47 10.79 23.44
C ALA A 90 5.79 9.52 24.03
N PHE A 91 5.14 8.74 23.19
CA PHE A 91 4.51 7.49 23.60
C PHE A 91 5.53 6.45 24.07
N PHE A 92 6.59 6.20 23.31
CA PHE A 92 7.60 5.21 23.69
C PHE A 92 8.43 5.65 24.91
N LEU A 93 8.60 6.96 25.14
CA LEU A 93 9.23 7.49 26.37
C LEU A 93 8.38 7.25 27.63
N THR A 94 7.06 7.13 27.49
CA THR A 94 6.13 6.90 28.61
C THR A 94 5.77 5.42 28.81
N ILE A 95 6.21 4.56 27.91
CA ILE A 95 5.97 3.12 28.00
C ILE A 95 6.97 2.46 28.96
N ARG A 96 6.45 1.59 29.81
CA ARG A 96 7.27 0.73 30.67
C ARG A 96 7.66 -0.52 29.91
N LYS A 97 8.88 -1.02 30.14
CA LYS A 97 9.32 -2.34 29.66
C LYS A 97 8.33 -3.42 30.13
N GLY A 98 8.05 -4.38 29.26
CA GLY A 98 7.03 -5.42 29.47
C GLY A 98 5.58 -4.96 29.20
N SER A 99 5.38 -3.74 28.68
CA SER A 99 4.04 -3.31 28.25
C SER A 99 3.66 -3.93 26.91
N ASN A 100 2.38 -4.25 26.77
CA ASN A 100 1.80 -4.65 25.50
C ASN A 100 1.10 -3.46 24.84
N VAL A 101 1.36 -3.26 23.55
CA VAL A 101 0.68 -2.26 22.71
C VAL A 101 -0.03 -2.95 21.56
N SER A 102 -1.15 -2.39 21.11
CA SER A 102 -1.86 -2.91 19.94
C SER A 102 -1.45 -2.10 18.71
N ILE A 103 -1.06 -2.77 17.63
CA ILE A 103 -0.79 -2.15 16.34
C ILE A 103 -1.99 -2.41 15.44
N HIS A 104 -2.58 -1.34 14.92
CA HIS A 104 -3.72 -1.38 14.01
C HIS A 104 -3.23 -0.98 12.62
N VAL A 105 -3.33 -1.91 11.68
CA VAL A 105 -2.95 -1.68 10.28
C VAL A 105 -4.20 -1.79 9.42
N ASN A 106 -4.43 -0.77 8.60
CA ASN A 106 -5.49 -0.76 7.61
C ASN A 106 -4.87 -0.48 6.24
N GLY A 107 -5.08 -1.37 5.28
CA GLY A 107 -4.59 -1.20 3.93
C GLY A 107 -4.29 -2.52 3.23
N PRO A 108 -3.51 -2.48 2.14
CA PRO A 108 -3.09 -3.68 1.43
C PRO A 108 -1.98 -4.41 2.20
N ASN A 109 -1.93 -5.75 2.15
CA ASN A 109 -0.83 -6.55 2.72
C ASN A 109 -0.59 -6.32 4.23
N VAL A 110 -1.65 -6.18 5.02
CA VAL A 110 -1.57 -5.86 6.47
C VAL A 110 -0.65 -6.79 7.27
N GLN A 111 -0.64 -8.08 6.96
CA GLN A 111 0.18 -9.05 7.68
C GLN A 111 1.69 -8.80 7.46
N SER A 112 2.08 -8.45 6.23
CA SER A 112 3.46 -8.10 5.91
C SER A 112 3.87 -6.83 6.67
N ALA A 113 2.98 -5.84 6.74
CA ALA A 113 3.24 -4.61 7.49
C ALA A 113 3.42 -4.84 8.99
N ILE A 114 2.58 -5.67 9.59
CA ILE A 114 2.72 -6.04 11.01
C ILE A 114 4.05 -6.76 11.26
N ASN A 115 4.43 -7.68 10.38
CA ASN A 115 5.68 -8.43 10.53
C ASN A 115 6.91 -7.51 10.42
N GLN A 116 6.90 -6.57 9.48
CA GLN A 116 7.98 -5.58 9.30
C GLN A 116 8.14 -4.69 10.54
N ILE A 117 7.03 -4.16 11.08
CA ILE A 117 7.08 -3.34 12.30
C ILE A 117 7.57 -4.18 13.47
N ARG A 118 7.13 -5.45 13.57
CA ARG A 118 7.57 -6.37 14.61
C ARG A 118 9.07 -6.63 14.54
N GLU A 119 9.63 -6.84 13.35
CA GLU A 119 11.08 -7.00 13.19
C GLU A 119 11.82 -5.76 13.70
N VAL A 120 11.47 -4.57 13.24
CA VAL A 120 12.15 -3.34 13.69
C VAL A 120 12.07 -3.15 15.21
N CYS A 121 10.92 -3.49 15.82
CA CYS A 121 10.72 -3.38 17.27
C CYS A 121 11.42 -4.48 18.09
N ILE A 122 11.46 -5.74 17.61
CA ILE A 122 11.98 -6.88 18.38
C ILE A 122 13.46 -7.13 18.11
N SER A 123 13.88 -7.17 16.85
CA SER A 123 15.26 -7.49 16.49
C SER A 123 16.18 -6.27 16.52
N GLY A 124 15.60 -5.06 16.56
CA GLY A 124 16.36 -3.83 16.40
C GLY A 124 17.05 -3.71 15.04
N ASN A 125 16.68 -4.56 14.08
CA ASN A 125 17.24 -4.55 12.75
C ASN A 125 16.71 -3.32 11.99
N THR A 126 17.56 -2.30 11.93
CA THR A 126 17.31 -1.06 11.18
C THR A 126 18.00 -1.06 9.82
N ASP A 127 18.74 -2.12 9.49
CA ASP A 127 19.69 -2.13 8.37
C ASP A 127 19.01 -2.43 7.03
N TYR A 128 17.70 -2.70 7.04
CA TYR A 128 16.91 -3.11 5.88
C TYR A 128 15.82 -2.13 5.45
N VAL A 129 15.73 -0.98 6.12
CA VAL A 129 14.64 -0.02 5.91
C VAL A 129 15.02 0.94 4.77
N THR A 130 15.11 0.39 3.55
CA THR A 130 15.16 1.17 2.31
C THR A 130 13.75 1.60 1.94
N PHE A 131 13.11 2.49 2.71
CA PHE A 131 11.73 2.98 2.43
C PHE A 131 11.68 4.21 1.52
N SER A 132 12.70 4.40 0.70
CA SER A 132 12.73 5.42 -0.34
C SER A 132 13.60 4.95 -1.50
N ASN A 133 13.00 4.25 -2.46
CA ASN A 133 13.25 4.41 -3.89
C ASN A 133 12.17 3.66 -4.69
N SER A 134 10.93 4.15 -4.62
CA SER A 134 9.89 3.84 -5.63
C SER A 134 9.39 5.10 -6.34
N LYS A 135 10.21 6.17 -6.33
CA LYS A 135 10.03 7.38 -7.15
C LYS A 135 11.31 7.82 -7.87
N GLU A 136 12.18 6.90 -8.27
CA GLU A 136 13.00 7.12 -9.47
C GLU A 136 12.28 6.47 -10.64
N SER A 137 11.31 7.23 -11.16
CA SER A 137 10.78 7.01 -12.49
C SER A 137 11.87 7.36 -13.50
N LEU A 138 12.08 6.45 -14.45
CA LEU A 138 12.23 6.75 -15.88
C LEU A 138 12.84 8.13 -16.19
N ILE A 139 14.17 8.14 -16.39
CA ILE A 139 14.79 9.03 -17.36
C ILE A 139 15.46 8.14 -18.41
#